data_AF-A0A957NNB3-F1
#
_entry.id   AF-A0A957NNB3-F1
#
_cell.length_a   1.000
_cell.length_b   1.000
_cell.length_c   1.000
_cell.angle_alpha   90.00
_cell.angle_beta   90.00
_cell.angle_gamma   90.00
#
_symmetry.space_group_name_H-M   'P 1'
#
loop_
_entity.id
_entity.type
_entity.pdbx_description
1 polymer ?
#
loop_
_entity_poly.entity_id
_entity_poly.type
_entity_poly.pdbx_seq_one_letter_code
_entity_poly.pdbx_strand_id
1 'polypeptide(L)'
;KLKKIGGKSKTQDNNVTFIGLDLAWSPRNPSGCAVIRNERLVDYCGQLGSDDEIYQYVREHLEKDAPAIIGVDAPIRVPNRTGSRRCDRELSAEWRKFEAGALPANRQLLSRGLPPIVEEASDGSKDATAPKLPVRGELLTQMLVQRLHFGEIVPIPQRAQDRIICEIFPHPAHVSLFGLDKTLKYKARGRRDYESRWAEFERYQRYLRSLRKATPALKGTKQLLVNMDVRTLRGKALKEYEDVLDALSCAYIVSYLWHHGPGSARVYGTLSQGHIIVPITKEMEKRLG
;
A
#
# COMPACT_ATOMS: atom_id res chain seq x y z
N LYS A 1 -42.03 28.17 9.41
CA LYS A 1 -40.76 28.52 8.71
C LYS A 1 -39.78 27.35 8.85
N LEU A 2 -39.73 26.47 7.85
CA LEU A 2 -38.83 25.33 7.79
C LEU A 2 -37.41 25.81 7.47
N LYS A 3 -36.44 25.58 8.37
CA LYS A 3 -35.02 25.80 8.11
C LYS A 3 -34.52 24.69 7.18
N LYS A 4 -34.10 25.08 5.97
CA LYS A 4 -33.36 24.22 5.04
C LYS A 4 -32.11 23.68 5.73
N ILE A 5 -31.98 22.35 5.77
CA ILE A 5 -30.75 21.65 6.13
C ILE A 5 -29.76 21.90 4.99
N GLY A 6 -28.70 22.65 5.27
CA GLY A 6 -27.65 22.96 4.31
C GLY A 6 -26.90 21.70 3.90
N GLY A 7 -26.84 21.45 2.60
CA GLY A 7 -25.96 20.42 2.03
C GLY A 7 -24.51 20.74 2.39
N LYS A 8 -23.82 19.79 3.01
CA LYS A 8 -22.37 19.86 3.17
C LYS A 8 -21.74 19.90 1.77
N SER A 9 -20.94 20.95 1.57
CA SER A 9 -20.35 21.38 0.30
C SER A 9 -19.39 20.34 -0.29
N LYS A 10 -19.46 20.15 -1.62
CA LYS A 10 -18.51 19.40 -2.47
C LYS A 10 -17.04 19.85 -2.37
N THR A 11 -16.72 20.91 -1.62
CA THR A 11 -15.40 21.54 -1.58
C THR A 11 -14.40 20.88 -0.63
N GLN A 12 -14.84 20.10 0.37
CA GLN A 12 -13.92 19.46 1.34
C GLN A 12 -13.30 18.14 0.83
N ASP A 13 -14.00 17.40 -0.01
CA ASP A 13 -13.48 16.14 -0.60
C ASP A 13 -12.29 16.36 -1.54
N ASN A 14 -12.10 17.59 -2.04
CA ASN A 14 -11.10 17.91 -3.05
C ASN A 14 -9.67 18.10 -2.50
N ASN A 15 -9.45 17.98 -1.18
CA ASN A 15 -8.12 18.20 -0.58
C ASN A 15 -7.47 16.97 0.06
N VAL A 16 -8.07 15.78 -0.05
CA VAL A 16 -7.42 14.57 0.46
C VAL A 16 -6.32 14.11 -0.48
N THR A 17 -5.12 13.89 0.07
CA THR A 17 -4.00 13.30 -0.65
C THR A 17 -3.91 11.81 -0.34
N PHE A 18 -4.01 10.96 -1.36
CA PHE A 18 -3.82 9.52 -1.24
C PHE A 18 -2.43 9.16 -1.73
N ILE A 19 -1.65 8.48 -0.90
CA ILE A 19 -0.28 8.07 -1.22
C ILE A 19 -0.21 6.55 -1.13
N GLY A 20 0.43 5.95 -2.11
CA GLY A 20 0.70 4.52 -2.12
C GLY A 20 2.19 4.25 -2.11
N LEU A 21 2.61 3.29 -1.30
CA LEU A 21 4.00 2.87 -1.15
C LEU A 21 4.14 1.38 -1.49
N ASP A 22 4.90 1.04 -2.54
CA ASP A 22 5.46 -0.32 -2.69
C ASP A 22 6.81 -0.33 -1.98
N LEU A 23 6.82 -0.72 -0.70
CA LEU A 23 7.96 -0.53 0.20
C LEU A 23 8.88 -1.74 0.16
N ALA A 24 10.06 -1.58 -0.42
CA ALA A 24 11.08 -2.61 -0.38
C ALA A 24 11.56 -2.86 1.06
N TRP A 25 11.80 -4.12 1.44
CA TRP A 25 12.17 -4.48 2.83
C TRP A 25 13.51 -3.89 3.31
N SER A 26 14.39 -3.51 2.39
CA SER A 26 15.71 -2.92 2.67
C SER A 26 15.97 -1.75 1.72
N PRO A 27 16.64 -0.67 2.17
CA PRO A 27 16.96 0.50 1.36
C PRO A 27 17.97 0.20 0.23
N ARG A 28 18.55 -1.02 0.19
CA ARG A 28 19.37 -1.48 -0.94
C ARG A 28 18.56 -1.65 -2.21
N ASN A 29 17.24 -1.79 -2.09
CA ASN A 29 16.32 -1.84 -3.22
C ASN A 29 15.42 -0.59 -3.17
N PRO A 30 15.14 0.03 -4.31
CA PRO A 30 14.23 1.17 -4.37
C PRO A 30 12.81 0.76 -4.01
N SER A 31 12.04 1.74 -3.56
CA SER A 31 10.60 1.66 -3.28
C SER A 31 9.83 2.48 -4.30
N GLY A 32 8.61 2.03 -4.62
CA GLY A 32 7.66 2.77 -5.43
C GLY A 32 6.82 3.73 -4.59
N CYS A 33 6.51 4.89 -5.15
CA CYS A 33 5.57 5.86 -4.59
C CYS A 33 4.64 6.39 -5.69
N ALA A 34 3.39 6.62 -5.33
CA ALA A 34 2.41 7.26 -6.21
C ALA A 34 1.45 8.13 -5.39
N VAL A 35 1.04 9.26 -5.96
CA VAL A 35 0.18 10.23 -5.30
C VAL A 35 -1.07 10.47 -6.14
N ILE A 36 -2.24 10.26 -5.53
CA ILE A 36 -3.54 10.57 -6.11
C ILE A 36 -4.16 11.74 -5.33
N ARG A 37 -4.59 12.77 -6.05
CA ARG A 37 -5.38 13.88 -5.51
C ARG A 37 -6.46 14.24 -6.52
N ASN A 38 -7.68 14.54 -6.06
CA ASN A 38 -8.80 14.88 -6.96
C ASN A 38 -9.03 13.85 -8.06
N GLU A 39 -9.01 12.55 -7.71
CA GLU A 39 -9.17 11.43 -8.66
C GLU A 39 -8.11 11.39 -9.76
N ARG A 40 -6.97 12.07 -9.59
CA ARG A 40 -5.89 12.14 -10.58
C ARG A 40 -4.59 11.67 -9.97
N LEU A 41 -3.84 10.84 -10.71
CA LEU A 41 -2.42 10.66 -10.47
C LEU A 41 -1.71 11.99 -10.70
N VAL A 42 -1.08 12.53 -9.66
CA VAL A 42 -0.38 13.82 -9.70
C VAL A 42 1.14 13.68 -9.68
N ASP A 43 1.66 12.62 -9.07
CA ASP A 43 3.09 12.30 -9.07
C ASP A 43 3.34 10.81 -8.82
N TYR A 44 4.50 10.31 -9.26
CA TYR A 44 4.99 8.97 -8.97
C TYR A 44 6.52 8.88 -9.09
N CYS A 45 7.13 8.00 -8.29
CA CYS A 45 8.57 7.71 -8.33
C CYS A 45 8.83 6.22 -8.07
N GLY A 46 9.74 5.60 -8.80
CA GLY A 46 10.11 4.18 -8.62
C GLY A 46 11.52 3.97 -8.07
N GLN A 47 12.17 5.04 -7.60
CA GLN A 47 13.61 5.06 -7.33
C GLN A 47 13.97 5.47 -5.89
N LEU A 48 13.00 5.54 -4.97
CA LEU A 48 13.23 6.02 -3.62
C LEU A 48 13.94 4.95 -2.78
N GLY A 49 15.21 5.17 -2.44
CA GLY A 49 16.05 4.19 -1.79
C GLY A 49 15.91 4.21 -0.27
N SER A 50 16.26 5.32 0.35
CA SER A 50 16.28 5.52 1.81
C SER A 50 14.92 5.89 2.40
N ASP A 51 14.76 5.71 3.70
CA ASP A 51 13.53 6.14 4.39
C ASP A 51 13.40 7.67 4.43
N ASP A 52 14.53 8.40 4.50
CA ASP A 52 14.54 9.86 4.42
C ASP A 52 14.05 10.35 3.05
N GLU A 53 14.43 9.71 1.95
CA GLU A 53 13.91 10.03 0.61
C GLU A 53 12.39 9.82 0.54
N ILE A 54 11.88 8.71 1.09
CA ILE A 54 10.42 8.45 1.16
C ILE A 54 9.73 9.50 2.02
N TYR A 55 10.31 9.85 3.17
CA TYR A 55 9.79 10.90 4.05
C TYR A 55 9.71 12.25 3.35
N GLN A 56 10.77 12.66 2.63
CA GLN A 56 10.77 13.93 1.90
C GLN A 56 9.72 13.92 0.80
N TYR A 57 9.64 12.83 0.03
CA TYR A 57 8.62 12.67 -1.01
C TYR A 57 7.20 12.79 -0.45
N VAL A 58 6.92 12.12 0.68
CA VAL A 58 5.62 12.24 1.36
C VAL A 58 5.38 13.68 1.82
N ARG A 59 6.34 14.29 2.54
CA ARG A 59 6.22 15.65 3.08
C ARG A 59 5.92 16.69 2.01
N GLU A 60 6.58 16.61 0.86
CA GLU A 60 6.40 17.54 -0.27
C GLU A 60 4.99 17.49 -0.88
N HIS A 61 4.28 16.38 -0.69
CA HIS A 61 2.92 16.19 -1.16
C HIS A 61 1.85 16.51 -0.11
N LEU A 62 2.23 16.91 1.10
CA LEU A 62 1.29 17.27 2.15
C LEU A 62 1.12 18.78 2.24
N GLU A 63 -0.13 19.21 2.19
CA GLU A 63 -0.50 20.55 2.64
C GLU A 63 -0.63 20.59 4.16
N LYS A 64 -0.40 21.78 4.74
CA LYS A 64 -0.54 22.01 6.17
C LYS A 64 -1.98 21.70 6.60
N ASP A 65 -2.13 20.90 7.66
CA ASP A 65 -3.41 20.48 8.24
C ASP A 65 -4.38 19.77 7.28
N ALA A 66 -3.93 19.40 6.07
CA ALA A 66 -4.74 18.68 5.12
C ALA A 66 -4.77 17.16 5.40
N PRO A 67 -5.91 16.50 5.16
CA PRO A 67 -6.05 15.05 5.27
C PRO A 67 -5.17 14.32 4.26
N ALA A 68 -4.61 13.19 4.69
CA ALA A 68 -3.84 12.32 3.82
C ALA A 68 -3.94 10.86 4.24
N ILE A 69 -3.93 9.94 3.28
CA ILE A 69 -4.04 8.52 3.58
C ILE A 69 -2.96 7.76 2.83
N ILE A 70 -2.15 7.01 3.56
CA ILE A 70 -1.04 6.22 3.04
C ILE A 70 -1.39 4.73 3.10
N GLY A 71 -1.37 4.07 1.93
CA GLY A 71 -1.41 2.62 1.82
C GLY A 71 -0.01 2.07 1.59
N VAL A 72 0.43 1.12 2.42
CA VAL A 72 1.77 0.53 2.34
C VAL A 72 1.68 -0.95 1.96
N ASP A 73 2.26 -1.35 0.83
CA ASP A 73 2.52 -2.76 0.49
C ASP A 73 3.80 -3.23 1.19
N ALA A 74 3.74 -3.32 2.50
CA ALA A 74 4.73 -3.97 3.34
C ALA A 74 4.21 -4.14 4.77
N PRO A 75 4.76 -5.10 5.52
CA PRO A 75 4.51 -5.22 6.96
C PRO A 75 4.88 -3.94 7.74
N ILE A 76 3.90 -3.26 8.35
CA ILE A 76 4.16 -2.06 9.19
C ILE A 76 4.10 -2.33 10.70
N ARG A 77 3.70 -3.56 11.09
CA ARG A 77 3.74 -4.07 12.46
C ARG A 77 4.01 -5.57 12.45
N VAL A 78 5.08 -5.99 13.12
CA VAL A 78 5.59 -7.37 13.09
C VAL A 78 6.00 -7.83 14.50
N PRO A 79 5.08 -8.37 15.30
CA PRO A 79 5.38 -8.77 16.67
C PRO A 79 6.20 -10.08 16.74
N ASN A 80 6.09 -10.94 15.74
CA ASN A 80 6.67 -12.29 15.74
C ASN A 80 8.13 -12.30 15.25
N ARG A 81 8.98 -13.03 15.97
CA ARG A 81 10.39 -13.23 15.57
C ARG A 81 10.52 -14.13 14.34
N THR A 82 9.73 -15.20 14.26
CA THR A 82 9.72 -16.21 13.19
C THR A 82 8.28 -16.53 12.76
N GLY A 83 8.11 -17.35 11.71
CA GLY A 83 6.79 -17.78 11.23
C GLY A 83 6.05 -16.67 10.47
N SER A 84 4.71 -16.70 10.53
CA SER A 84 3.85 -15.70 9.89
C SER A 84 3.05 -14.92 10.94
N ARG A 85 2.63 -13.70 10.63
CA ARG A 85 1.67 -12.98 11.47
C ARG A 85 0.29 -13.65 11.39
N ARG A 86 -0.57 -13.32 12.35
CA ARG A 86 -1.96 -13.78 12.33
C ARG A 86 -2.70 -13.28 11.08
N CYS A 87 -2.56 -11.99 10.75
CA CYS A 87 -3.16 -11.40 9.55
C CYS A 87 -2.72 -12.10 8.25
N ASP A 88 -1.42 -12.44 8.11
CA ASP A 88 -0.89 -13.15 6.94
C ASP A 88 -1.59 -14.50 6.73
N ARG A 89 -1.81 -15.24 7.82
CA ARG A 89 -2.45 -16.58 7.79
C ARG A 89 -3.93 -16.49 7.46
N GLU A 90 -4.65 -15.59 8.13
CA GLU A 90 -6.09 -15.39 7.93
C GLU A 90 -6.37 -14.98 6.48
N LEU A 91 -5.63 -13.99 5.98
CA LEU A 91 -5.71 -13.56 4.59
C LEU A 91 -5.37 -14.73 3.66
N SER A 92 -4.27 -15.42 3.89
CA SER A 92 -3.86 -16.53 3.02
C SER A 92 -4.84 -17.68 3.01
N ALA A 93 -5.60 -17.91 4.07
CA ALA A 93 -6.63 -18.94 4.11
C ALA A 93 -7.82 -18.57 3.19
N GLU A 94 -8.28 -17.33 3.27
CA GLU A 94 -9.43 -16.84 2.48
C GLU A 94 -9.09 -16.64 1.00
N TRP A 95 -7.86 -16.19 0.70
CA TRP A 95 -7.47 -15.78 -0.65
C TRP A 95 -6.68 -16.83 -1.45
N ARG A 96 -6.41 -18.01 -0.86
CA ARG A 96 -5.62 -19.06 -1.51
C ARG A 96 -6.16 -19.47 -2.88
N LYS A 97 -7.49 -19.59 -3.00
CA LYS A 97 -8.17 -20.03 -4.24
C LYS A 97 -7.94 -19.07 -5.42
N PHE A 98 -7.61 -17.81 -5.14
CA PHE A 98 -7.27 -16.79 -6.14
C PHE A 98 -5.76 -16.62 -6.34
N GLU A 99 -4.94 -17.46 -5.70
CA GLU A 99 -3.49 -17.35 -5.68
C GLU A 99 -3.01 -15.98 -5.15
N ALA A 100 -3.74 -15.41 -4.19
CA ALA A 100 -3.54 -14.10 -3.57
C ALA A 100 -3.16 -14.17 -2.08
N GLY A 101 -2.46 -15.23 -1.67
CA GLY A 101 -1.96 -15.38 -0.30
C GLY A 101 -0.73 -14.52 0.00
N ALA A 102 -0.59 -14.11 1.26
CA ALA A 102 0.55 -13.35 1.75
C ALA A 102 1.77 -14.26 1.96
N LEU A 103 2.97 -13.68 1.82
CA LEU A 103 4.20 -14.33 2.25
C LEU A 103 4.37 -14.18 3.77
N PRO A 104 5.04 -15.13 4.46
CA PRO A 104 5.35 -14.98 5.88
C PRO A 104 6.15 -13.70 6.16
N ALA A 105 5.61 -12.82 7.01
CA ALA A 105 6.34 -11.69 7.57
C ALA A 105 6.77 -11.99 9.01
N ASN A 106 8.06 -11.82 9.29
CA ASN A 106 8.64 -11.94 10.62
C ASN A 106 9.96 -11.18 10.72
N ARG A 107 10.39 -10.88 11.95
CA ARG A 107 11.59 -10.08 12.17
C ARG A 107 12.87 -10.70 11.62
N GLN A 108 13.04 -12.02 11.67
CA GLN A 108 14.24 -12.68 11.11
C GLN A 108 14.36 -12.54 9.59
N LEU A 109 13.24 -12.53 8.88
CA LEU A 109 13.22 -12.33 7.43
C LEU A 109 13.39 -10.85 7.07
N LEU A 110 12.64 -9.97 7.74
CA LEU A 110 12.54 -8.57 7.37
C LEU A 110 13.71 -7.71 7.85
N SER A 111 14.49 -8.17 8.83
CA SER A 111 15.72 -7.47 9.27
C SER A 111 16.90 -7.67 8.32
N ARG A 112 16.79 -8.56 7.34
CA ARG A 112 17.90 -8.87 6.42
C ARG A 112 18.25 -7.64 5.58
N GLY A 113 19.48 -7.20 5.70
CA GLY A 113 19.97 -6.01 4.97
C GLY A 113 19.59 -4.68 5.64
N LEU A 114 19.16 -4.70 6.90
CA LEU A 114 19.00 -3.53 7.76
C LEU A 114 20.10 -3.51 8.85
N PRO A 115 20.55 -2.33 9.28
CA PRO A 115 21.48 -2.22 10.41
C PRO A 115 20.76 -2.64 11.71
N PRO A 116 21.45 -3.30 12.67
CA PRO A 116 20.86 -3.65 13.95
C PRO A 116 20.43 -2.40 14.72
N ILE A 117 19.29 -2.48 15.42
CA ILE A 117 18.88 -1.44 16.37
C ILE A 117 19.60 -1.73 17.68
N VAL A 118 20.44 -0.80 18.11
CA VAL A 118 21.01 -0.79 19.45
C VAL A 118 20.03 0.02 20.30
N GLU A 119 19.22 -0.64 21.12
CA GLU A 119 18.47 0.06 22.16
C GLU A 119 19.46 0.36 23.28
N GLU A 120 19.77 1.64 23.55
CA GLU A 120 20.49 2.01 24.76
C GLU A 120 19.57 1.72 25.96
N ALA A 121 20.03 0.89 26.89
CA ALA A 121 19.30 0.63 28.12
C ALA A 121 19.07 1.97 28.85
N SER A 122 17.81 2.31 29.09
CA SER A 122 17.41 3.57 29.75
C SER A 122 17.95 3.72 31.17
N ASP A 123 18.52 2.66 31.76
CA ASP A 123 19.10 2.61 33.10
C ASP A 123 20.61 2.34 33.12
N GLY A 124 21.28 2.27 31.96
CA GLY A 124 22.70 1.95 31.87
C GLY A 124 23.06 0.51 32.28
N SER A 125 22.08 -0.38 32.49
CA SER A 125 22.33 -1.77 32.80
C SER A 125 22.88 -2.52 31.57
N LYS A 126 23.90 -3.34 31.78
CA LYS A 126 24.52 -4.20 30.76
C LYS A 126 23.76 -5.51 30.53
N ASP A 127 22.51 -5.62 30.97
CA ASP A 127 21.64 -6.74 30.62
C ASP A 127 21.13 -6.50 29.20
N ALA A 128 21.99 -6.81 28.23
CA ALA A 128 21.69 -6.76 26.81
C ALA A 128 20.57 -7.76 26.48
N THR A 129 19.33 -7.32 26.61
CA THR A 129 18.21 -7.96 25.91
C THR A 129 18.59 -8.06 24.43
N ALA A 130 18.39 -9.23 23.83
CA ALA A 130 18.83 -9.49 22.45
C ALA A 130 18.36 -8.36 21.52
N PRO A 131 19.23 -7.82 20.64
CA PRO A 131 18.93 -6.63 19.86
C PRO A 131 17.63 -6.82 19.08
N LYS A 132 16.75 -5.83 19.19
CA LYS A 132 15.48 -5.84 18.48
C LYS A 132 15.75 -5.80 16.99
N LEU A 133 15.37 -6.88 16.31
CA LEU A 133 15.52 -7.00 14.87
C LEU A 133 14.64 -5.94 14.16
N PRO A 134 15.24 -5.03 13.35
CA PRO A 134 14.52 -3.95 12.69
C PRO A 134 13.54 -4.47 11.65
N VAL A 135 12.49 -3.68 11.42
CA VAL A 135 11.57 -3.86 10.30
C VAL A 135 11.37 -2.49 9.67
N ARG A 136 11.73 -2.35 8.39
CA ARG A 136 11.70 -1.07 7.69
C ARG A 136 10.32 -0.39 7.72
N GLY A 137 9.24 -1.16 7.53
CA GLY A 137 7.87 -0.64 7.62
C GLY A 137 7.52 -0.07 9.00
N GLU A 138 8.03 -0.67 10.10
CA GLU A 138 7.87 -0.12 11.45
C GLU A 138 8.64 1.20 11.62
N LEU A 139 9.88 1.27 11.12
CA LEU A 139 10.74 2.45 11.19
C LEU A 139 10.16 3.64 10.41
N LEU A 140 9.76 3.40 9.15
CA LEU A 140 9.14 4.42 8.31
C LEU A 140 7.82 4.92 8.93
N THR A 141 6.97 3.99 9.41
CA THR A 141 5.70 4.36 10.06
C THR A 141 5.94 5.21 11.29
N GLN A 142 6.90 4.83 12.14
CA GLN A 142 7.26 5.62 13.32
C GLN A 142 7.70 7.04 12.94
N MET A 143 8.53 7.19 11.91
CA MET A 143 8.97 8.49 11.43
C MET A 143 7.80 9.35 10.93
N LEU A 144 6.88 8.77 10.15
CA LEU A 144 5.70 9.48 9.62
C LEU A 144 4.72 9.87 10.74
N VAL A 145 4.52 9.01 11.74
CA VAL A 145 3.70 9.30 12.93
C VAL A 145 4.31 10.47 13.72
N GLN A 146 5.60 10.40 14.01
CA GLN A 146 6.27 11.39 14.87
C GLN A 146 6.42 12.75 14.20
N ARG A 147 6.78 12.77 12.90
CA ARG A 147 7.15 14.01 12.20
C ARG A 147 6.03 14.62 11.37
N LEU A 148 5.09 13.81 10.90
CA LEU A 148 3.98 14.26 10.03
C LEU A 148 2.59 13.98 10.63
N HIS A 149 2.53 13.50 11.88
CA HIS A 149 1.28 13.30 12.63
C HIS A 149 0.30 12.34 11.97
N PHE A 150 0.81 11.30 11.30
CA PHE A 150 -0.03 10.18 10.87
C PHE A 150 -0.46 9.34 12.07
N GLY A 151 -1.67 8.76 11.99
CA GLY A 151 -2.18 7.74 12.89
C GLY A 151 -2.37 6.41 12.16
N GLU A 152 -2.05 5.30 12.83
CA GLU A 152 -2.43 3.97 12.36
C GLU A 152 -3.92 3.75 12.64
N ILE A 153 -4.76 3.73 11.60
CA ILE A 153 -6.22 3.57 11.73
C ILE A 153 -6.71 2.49 10.77
N VAL A 154 -7.38 1.46 11.31
CA VAL A 154 -8.09 0.43 10.54
C VAL A 154 -9.42 0.03 11.20
N PRO A 155 -10.50 -0.18 10.43
CA PRO A 155 -10.63 0.19 9.02
C PRO A 155 -10.58 1.72 8.81
N ILE A 156 -10.26 2.17 7.60
CA ILE A 156 -10.26 3.60 7.26
C ILE A 156 -11.69 4.16 7.40
N PRO A 157 -11.93 5.19 8.24
CA PRO A 157 -13.25 5.81 8.34
C PRO A 157 -13.66 6.47 7.01
N GLN A 158 -14.94 6.37 6.67
CA GLN A 158 -15.45 6.96 5.43
C GLN A 158 -15.28 8.49 5.47
N ARG A 159 -14.68 9.06 4.42
CA ARG A 159 -14.42 10.50 4.32
C ARG A 159 -13.60 11.09 5.48
N ALA A 160 -12.76 10.27 6.13
CA ALA A 160 -11.85 10.70 7.20
C ALA A 160 -11.08 11.97 6.82
N GLN A 161 -10.89 12.86 7.81
CA GLN A 161 -10.17 14.13 7.66
C GLN A 161 -8.81 14.11 8.37
N ASP A 162 -8.42 12.95 8.89
CA ASP A 162 -7.15 12.73 9.57
C ASP A 162 -6.03 12.36 8.59
N ARG A 163 -4.80 12.33 9.10
CA ARG A 163 -3.67 11.68 8.44
C ARG A 163 -3.59 10.23 8.86
N ILE A 164 -3.83 9.31 7.94
CA ILE A 164 -3.94 7.86 8.21
C ILE A 164 -2.86 7.10 7.47
N ILE A 165 -2.26 6.10 8.13
CA ILE A 165 -1.39 5.11 7.49
C ILE A 165 -1.89 3.70 7.82
N CYS A 166 -1.90 2.83 6.82
CA CYS A 166 -2.31 1.44 7.00
C CYS A 166 -1.56 0.49 6.04
N GLU A 167 -1.45 -0.76 6.45
CA GLU A 167 -0.93 -1.84 5.62
C GLU A 167 -2.01 -2.37 4.67
N ILE A 168 -1.71 -2.32 3.38
CA ILE A 168 -2.58 -2.82 2.31
C ILE A 168 -1.87 -4.00 1.62
N PHE A 169 -2.61 -4.83 0.89
CA PHE A 169 -2.01 -5.89 0.08
C PHE A 169 -2.57 -5.89 -1.35
N PRO A 170 -1.79 -5.50 -2.39
CA PRO A 170 -2.31 -5.27 -3.74
C PRO A 170 -2.88 -6.52 -4.42
N HIS A 171 -2.29 -7.69 -4.23
CA HIS A 171 -2.72 -8.91 -4.91
C HIS A 171 -4.20 -9.28 -4.67
N PRO A 172 -4.69 -9.45 -3.43
CA PRO A 172 -6.12 -9.68 -3.20
C PRO A 172 -6.97 -8.45 -3.55
N ALA A 173 -6.44 -7.24 -3.43
CA ALA A 173 -7.14 -6.03 -3.85
C ALA A 173 -7.43 -6.02 -5.35
N HIS A 174 -6.48 -6.41 -6.20
CA HIS A 174 -6.68 -6.54 -7.65
C HIS A 174 -7.75 -7.59 -7.98
N VAL A 175 -7.70 -8.74 -7.29
CA VAL A 175 -8.71 -9.80 -7.46
C VAL A 175 -10.11 -9.26 -7.16
N SER A 176 -10.26 -8.52 -6.06
CA SER A 176 -11.52 -7.92 -5.63
C SER A 176 -12.02 -6.82 -6.57
N LEU A 177 -11.17 -5.82 -6.83
CA LEU A 177 -11.54 -4.61 -7.58
C LEU A 177 -11.77 -4.88 -9.07
N PHE A 178 -11.03 -5.83 -9.65
CA PHE A 178 -11.11 -6.15 -11.08
C PHE A 178 -11.86 -7.45 -11.37
N GLY A 179 -12.39 -8.12 -10.34
CA GLY A 179 -13.14 -9.37 -10.49
C GLY A 179 -12.31 -10.51 -11.09
N LEU A 180 -11.02 -10.59 -10.75
CA LEU A 180 -10.14 -11.61 -11.32
C LEU A 180 -10.41 -12.98 -10.70
N ASP A 181 -10.17 -14.04 -11.46
CA ASP A 181 -10.15 -15.41 -10.92
C ASP A 181 -8.85 -15.76 -10.21
N LYS A 182 -7.74 -15.15 -10.66
CA LYS A 182 -6.41 -15.33 -10.09
C LYS A 182 -5.60 -14.05 -10.17
N THR A 183 -4.56 -13.94 -9.35
CA THR A 183 -3.61 -12.81 -9.39
C THR A 183 -2.92 -12.69 -10.75
N LEU A 184 -2.63 -11.44 -11.13
CA LEU A 184 -1.78 -11.11 -12.28
C LEU A 184 -0.34 -11.59 -12.04
N LYS A 185 0.30 -12.20 -13.04
CA LYS A 185 1.62 -12.85 -12.91
C LYS A 185 2.79 -11.99 -13.40
N TYR A 186 2.70 -10.68 -13.22
CA TYR A 186 3.69 -9.70 -13.68
C TYR A 186 4.99 -9.68 -12.85
N LYS A 187 4.94 -9.97 -11.54
CA LYS A 187 6.13 -9.98 -10.68
C LYS A 187 7.14 -11.06 -11.10
N ALA A 188 8.43 -10.76 -10.97
CA ALA A 188 9.51 -11.71 -11.22
C ALA A 188 9.45 -12.88 -10.22
N ARG A 189 9.16 -14.11 -10.69
CA ARG A 189 9.16 -15.30 -9.83
C ARG A 189 9.44 -16.56 -10.64
N GLY A 190 10.45 -17.33 -10.23
CA GLY A 190 10.82 -18.60 -10.88
C GLY A 190 11.26 -18.42 -12.34
N ARG A 191 10.88 -19.36 -13.22
CA ARG A 191 11.24 -19.40 -14.66
C ARG A 191 10.33 -18.54 -15.56
N ARG A 192 9.67 -17.50 -15.03
CA ARG A 192 8.85 -16.60 -15.88
C ARG A 192 9.75 -15.83 -16.83
N ASP A 193 9.54 -16.01 -18.12
CA ASP A 193 10.23 -15.27 -19.16
C ASP A 193 9.69 -13.83 -19.28
N TYR A 194 10.34 -13.01 -20.10
CA TYR A 194 9.90 -11.63 -20.32
C TYR A 194 8.57 -11.55 -21.05
N GLU A 195 8.31 -12.42 -22.04
CA GLU A 195 7.07 -12.41 -22.83
C GLU A 195 5.83 -12.60 -21.94
N SER A 196 5.85 -13.62 -21.08
CA SER A 196 4.76 -13.88 -20.15
C SER A 196 4.56 -12.73 -19.16
N ARG A 197 5.65 -12.14 -18.65
CA ARG A 197 5.56 -11.00 -17.74
C ARG A 197 5.02 -9.76 -18.41
N TRP A 198 5.48 -9.43 -19.61
CA TRP A 198 5.00 -8.27 -20.38
C TRP A 198 3.52 -8.39 -20.69
N ALA A 199 3.04 -9.57 -21.10
CA ALA A 199 1.62 -9.81 -21.32
C ALA A 199 0.78 -9.55 -20.04
N GLU A 200 1.29 -9.94 -18.86
CA GLU A 200 0.64 -9.67 -17.58
C GLU A 200 0.70 -8.18 -17.18
N PHE A 201 1.78 -7.48 -17.51
CA PHE A 201 1.84 -6.02 -17.36
C PHE A 201 0.85 -5.29 -18.27
N GLU A 202 0.69 -5.72 -19.52
CA GLU A 202 -0.31 -5.16 -20.45
C GLU A 202 -1.74 -5.40 -19.94
N ARG A 203 -2.00 -6.56 -19.32
CA ARG A 203 -3.25 -6.82 -18.58
C ARG A 203 -3.40 -5.88 -17.40
N TYR A 204 -2.36 -5.70 -16.60
CA TYR A 204 -2.38 -4.80 -15.45
C TYR A 204 -2.66 -3.35 -15.86
N GLN A 205 -1.98 -2.84 -16.90
CA GLN A 205 -2.25 -1.52 -17.48
C GLN A 205 -3.70 -1.39 -17.97
N ARG A 206 -4.29 -2.44 -18.56
CA ARG A 206 -5.71 -2.42 -18.96
C ARG A 206 -6.65 -2.28 -17.76
N TYR A 207 -6.42 -3.03 -16.69
CA TYR A 207 -7.22 -2.93 -15.47
C TYR A 207 -7.08 -1.56 -14.79
N LEU A 208 -5.85 -1.04 -14.64
CA LEU A 208 -5.65 0.31 -14.09
C LEU A 208 -6.28 1.39 -14.97
N ARG A 209 -6.29 1.24 -16.31
CA ARG A 209 -6.99 2.17 -17.21
C ARG A 209 -8.50 2.13 -17.07
N SER A 210 -9.09 0.98 -16.70
CA SER A 210 -10.55 0.86 -16.51
C SER A 210 -11.04 1.71 -15.33
N LEU A 211 -10.18 1.96 -14.34
CA LEU A 211 -10.45 2.83 -13.19
C LEU A 211 -10.81 4.26 -13.56
N ARG A 212 -10.51 4.72 -14.80
CA ARG A 212 -10.99 6.01 -15.30
C ARG A 212 -12.52 6.16 -15.25
N LYS A 213 -13.25 5.03 -15.31
CA LYS A 213 -14.71 4.97 -15.25
C LYS A 213 -15.24 4.43 -13.92
N ALA A 214 -14.35 4.12 -12.96
CA ALA A 214 -14.74 3.62 -11.65
C ALA A 214 -15.19 4.76 -10.72
N THR A 215 -15.63 4.39 -9.52
CA THR A 215 -15.92 5.32 -8.43
C THR A 215 -15.12 4.88 -7.20
N PRO A 216 -14.18 5.69 -6.67
CA PRO A 216 -13.69 6.95 -7.26
C PRO A 216 -12.99 6.71 -8.61
N ALA A 217 -12.93 7.74 -9.47
CA ALA A 217 -12.22 7.61 -10.74
C ALA A 217 -10.69 7.70 -10.56
N LEU A 218 -9.94 7.17 -11.52
CA LEU A 218 -8.49 7.40 -11.65
C LEU A 218 -8.15 7.99 -13.03
N LYS A 219 -7.75 9.25 -13.03
CA LYS A 219 -7.38 10.08 -14.18
C LYS A 219 -5.89 10.44 -14.11
N GLY A 220 -5.37 11.12 -15.13
CA GLY A 220 -3.95 11.56 -15.15
C GLY A 220 -2.93 10.47 -15.46
N THR A 221 -3.36 9.25 -15.77
CA THR A 221 -2.49 8.08 -15.93
C THR A 221 -1.99 7.82 -17.36
N LYS A 222 -2.21 8.75 -18.30
CA LYS A 222 -1.90 8.54 -19.73
C LYS A 222 -0.41 8.22 -19.95
N GLN A 223 0.48 8.99 -19.33
CA GLN A 223 1.92 8.78 -19.48
C GLN A 223 2.34 7.40 -18.99
N LEU A 224 1.85 7.00 -17.81
CA LEU A 224 2.23 5.75 -17.17
C LEU A 224 1.59 4.50 -17.82
N LEU A 225 0.32 4.58 -18.26
CA LEU A 225 -0.45 3.40 -18.66
C LEU A 225 -0.76 3.29 -20.16
N VAL A 226 -0.57 4.35 -20.93
CA VAL A 226 -0.87 4.38 -22.38
C VAL A 226 0.39 4.62 -23.19
N ASN A 227 1.20 5.61 -22.79
CA ASN A 227 2.40 5.97 -23.54
C ASN A 227 3.59 5.04 -23.24
N MET A 228 3.57 4.33 -22.11
CA MET A 228 4.62 3.37 -21.76
C MET A 228 4.37 2.01 -22.42
N ASP A 229 5.24 1.65 -23.38
CA ASP A 229 5.34 0.30 -23.90
C ASP A 229 6.23 -0.55 -22.99
N VAL A 230 5.59 -1.41 -22.18
CA VAL A 230 6.29 -2.25 -21.21
C VAL A 230 7.24 -3.27 -21.85
N ARG A 231 7.03 -3.64 -23.13
CA ARG A 231 7.89 -4.59 -23.84
C ARG A 231 9.28 -4.04 -24.13
N THR A 232 9.44 -2.72 -24.04
CA THR A 232 10.75 -2.06 -24.13
C THR A 232 11.55 -2.15 -22.82
N LEU A 233 10.90 -2.50 -21.71
CA LEU A 233 11.51 -2.50 -20.37
C LEU A 233 12.05 -3.88 -20.00
N ARG A 234 13.27 -3.91 -19.46
CA ARG A 234 13.93 -5.11 -18.91
C ARG A 234 14.70 -4.78 -17.63
N GLY A 235 15.09 -5.81 -16.88
CA GLY A 235 15.96 -5.68 -15.70
C GLY A 235 15.46 -4.62 -14.71
N LYS A 236 16.36 -3.70 -14.33
CA LYS A 236 16.06 -2.60 -13.39
C LYS A 236 14.89 -1.72 -13.84
N ALA A 237 14.84 -1.34 -15.12
CA ALA A 237 13.78 -0.46 -15.63
C ALA A 237 12.39 -1.11 -15.55
N LEU A 238 12.30 -2.43 -15.81
CA LEU A 238 11.04 -3.16 -15.63
C LEU A 238 10.64 -3.27 -14.14
N LYS A 239 11.63 -3.44 -13.25
CA LYS A 239 11.37 -3.48 -11.81
C LYS A 239 10.91 -2.13 -11.27
N GLU A 240 11.54 -1.04 -11.69
CA GLU A 240 11.10 0.32 -11.35
C GLU A 240 9.67 0.59 -11.81
N TYR A 241 9.31 0.17 -13.02
CA TYR A 241 7.94 0.29 -13.52
C TYR A 241 6.95 -0.59 -12.73
N GLU A 242 7.38 -1.80 -12.32
CA GLU A 242 6.62 -2.65 -11.39
C GLU A 242 6.30 -1.93 -10.08
N ASP A 243 7.33 -1.35 -9.44
CA ASP A 243 7.22 -0.64 -8.17
C ASP A 243 6.26 0.55 -8.28
N VAL A 244 6.33 1.31 -9.37
CA VAL A 244 5.42 2.43 -9.63
C VAL A 244 3.96 1.97 -9.81
N LEU A 245 3.71 0.89 -10.54
CA LEU A 245 2.34 0.38 -10.73
C LEU A 245 1.74 -0.15 -9.43
N ASP A 246 2.56 -0.81 -8.60
CA ASP A 246 2.11 -1.32 -7.31
C ASP A 246 1.87 -0.20 -6.31
N ALA A 247 2.72 0.83 -6.29
CA ALA A 247 2.47 2.05 -5.55
C ALA A 247 1.19 2.78 -6.01
N LEU A 248 0.95 2.88 -7.32
CA LEU A 248 -0.31 3.43 -7.84
C LEU A 248 -1.53 2.64 -7.35
N SER A 249 -1.43 1.32 -7.35
CA SER A 249 -2.48 0.46 -6.79
C SER A 249 -2.68 0.71 -5.30
N CYS A 250 -1.61 0.83 -4.52
CA CYS A 250 -1.69 1.17 -3.10
C CYS A 250 -2.44 2.49 -2.86
N ALA A 251 -2.10 3.53 -3.62
CA ALA A 251 -2.75 4.84 -3.53
C ALA A 251 -4.24 4.74 -3.89
N TYR A 252 -4.58 3.99 -4.94
CA TYR A 252 -5.96 3.80 -5.36
C TYR A 252 -6.77 2.98 -4.35
N ILE A 253 -6.17 1.95 -3.74
CA ILE A 253 -6.82 1.11 -2.71
C ILE A 253 -7.28 1.98 -1.53
N VAL A 254 -6.40 2.83 -0.99
CA VAL A 254 -6.79 3.69 0.13
C VAL A 254 -7.78 4.78 -0.29
N SER A 255 -7.71 5.28 -1.53
CA SER A 255 -8.72 6.18 -2.10
C SER A 255 -10.10 5.52 -2.20
N TYR A 256 -10.15 4.27 -2.67
CA TYR A 256 -11.36 3.47 -2.73
C TYR A 256 -11.95 3.23 -1.33
N LEU A 257 -11.13 2.77 -0.38
CA LEU A 257 -11.56 2.49 0.99
C LEU A 257 -12.08 3.74 1.71
N TRP A 258 -11.41 4.88 1.54
CA TRP A 258 -11.87 6.17 2.08
C TRP A 258 -13.19 6.63 1.47
N HIS A 259 -13.39 6.41 0.17
CA HIS A 259 -14.59 6.82 -0.55
C HIS A 259 -15.82 6.00 -0.11
N HIS A 260 -15.68 4.67 -0.09
CA HIS A 260 -16.77 3.73 0.17
C HIS A 260 -16.96 3.40 1.66
N GLY A 261 -15.92 3.58 2.47
CA GLY A 261 -15.95 3.41 3.91
C GLY A 261 -15.74 1.97 4.39
N PRO A 262 -15.84 1.75 5.72
CA PRO A 262 -15.51 0.48 6.36
C PRO A 262 -16.26 -0.75 5.83
N GLY A 263 -17.49 -0.57 5.33
CA GLY A 263 -18.29 -1.67 4.78
C GLY A 263 -17.75 -2.26 3.47
N SER A 264 -16.79 -1.59 2.83
CA SER A 264 -16.08 -2.10 1.64
C SER A 264 -14.65 -2.56 1.95
N ALA A 265 -14.37 -2.86 3.21
CA ALA A 265 -13.06 -3.29 3.69
C ALA A 265 -13.15 -4.65 4.37
N ARG A 266 -12.19 -5.53 4.09
CA ARG A 266 -11.87 -6.68 4.95
C ARG A 266 -10.56 -6.39 5.66
N VAL A 267 -10.58 -6.46 6.99
CA VAL A 267 -9.40 -6.27 7.84
C VAL A 267 -9.02 -7.62 8.45
N TYR A 268 -7.75 -8.00 8.30
CA TYR A 268 -7.16 -9.15 8.96
C TYR A 268 -6.26 -8.70 10.09
N GLY A 269 -6.25 -9.42 11.22
CA GLY A 269 -5.46 -9.04 12.39
C GLY A 269 -5.93 -7.78 13.12
N THR A 270 -5.00 -7.13 13.84
CA THR A 270 -5.26 -5.95 14.69
C THR A 270 -4.07 -4.99 14.65
N LEU A 271 -4.27 -3.73 15.08
CA LEU A 271 -3.19 -2.75 15.17
C LEU A 271 -1.99 -3.24 16.02
N SER A 272 -2.25 -3.95 17.12
CA SER A 272 -1.19 -4.45 18.02
C SER A 272 -0.47 -5.70 17.52
N GLN A 273 -1.14 -6.53 16.70
CA GLN A 273 -0.59 -7.81 16.22
C GLN A 273 -0.14 -7.79 14.76
N GLY A 274 -0.30 -6.65 14.08
CA GLY A 274 -0.19 -6.55 12.64
C GLY A 274 -1.54 -6.74 11.96
N HIS A 275 -1.77 -5.92 10.94
CA HIS A 275 -3.03 -5.90 10.20
C HIS A 275 -2.77 -5.87 8.70
N ILE A 276 -3.77 -6.28 7.91
CA ILE A 276 -3.81 -6.04 6.46
C ILE A 276 -5.24 -5.63 6.13
N ILE A 277 -5.42 -4.55 5.36
CA ILE A 277 -6.72 -4.16 4.82
C ILE A 277 -6.80 -4.45 3.32
N VAL A 278 -7.92 -5.06 2.90
CA VAL A 278 -8.20 -5.40 1.51
C VAL A 278 -9.57 -4.81 1.12
N PRO A 279 -9.70 -4.11 -0.03
CA PRO A 279 -11.00 -3.65 -0.49
C PRO A 279 -11.86 -4.84 -0.94
N ILE A 280 -13.13 -4.84 -0.57
CA ILE A 280 -14.12 -5.84 -0.97
C ILE A 280 -15.24 -5.19 -1.77
N THR A 281 -15.43 -5.65 -3.01
CA THR A 281 -16.61 -5.32 -3.81
C THR A 281 -17.78 -6.22 -3.42
N LYS A 282 -19.03 -5.82 -3.73
CA LYS A 282 -20.21 -6.65 -3.46
C LYS A 282 -20.14 -8.00 -4.17
N GLU A 283 -19.59 -8.01 -5.38
CA GLU A 283 -19.37 -9.20 -6.19
C GLU A 283 -18.30 -10.10 -5.55
N MET A 284 -17.23 -9.52 -5.01
CA MET A 284 -16.19 -10.28 -4.33
C MET A 284 -16.70 -10.89 -3.02
N GLU A 285 -17.50 -10.17 -2.23
CA GLU A 285 -18.10 -10.71 -0.99
C GLU A 285 -18.89 -12.00 -1.29
N LYS A 286 -19.68 -12.01 -2.37
CA LYS A 286 -20.42 -13.21 -2.83
C LYS A 286 -19.53 -14.37 -3.28
N ARG A 287 -18.30 -14.09 -3.72
CA ARG A 287 -17.33 -15.12 -4.13
C ARG A 287 -16.52 -15.64 -2.95
N LEU A 288 -16.48 -14.92 -1.83
CA LEU A 288 -15.80 -15.34 -0.60
C LEU A 288 -16.69 -16.19 0.29
N GLY A 289 -17.97 -15.83 0.41
CA GLY A 289 -19.04 -16.67 0.99
C GLY A 289 -19.51 -17.78 0.06
#